data_AF-A0A6P4YZS7-F1
#
_entry.id   AF-A0A6P4YZS7-F1
#
_cell.length_a   1.000
_cell.length_b   1.000
_cell.length_c   1.000
_cell.angle_alpha   90.00
_cell.angle_beta   90.00
_cell.angle_gamma   90.00
#
_symmetry.space_group_name_H-M   'P 1'
#
loop_
_entity.id
_entity.type
_entity.pdbx_description
1 polymer ?
#
loop_
_entity_poly.entity_id
_entity_poly.type
_entity_poly.pdbx_seq_one_letter_code
_entity_poly.pdbx_strand_id
1 'polypeptide(L)'
;MIKAIVVFNNHGKPRLIKFFQHYNEDMQQQIVRETFHLVSKRDENVCNFLEGGSLIGGSDYKIIYRHYATLYFVFCVDSSESELGILDLIQVFVETLDKAFENVCELDLIFHVDKVHYILQELVMGGMVLETNMTEIVTRIEEQSKLEKSEAGLTAVPERAASAVKAGLAGAPARVVSAAKNLDLPKLPSNIQLPNLPSFR
;
A
#
# COMPACT_ATOMS: atom_id res chain seq x y z
N MET A 1 -17.76 -6.61 -5.84
CA MET A 1 -16.38 -6.09 -5.86
C MET A 1 -16.07 -5.35 -4.55
N ILE A 2 -14.80 -5.35 -4.10
CA ILE A 2 -14.36 -4.56 -2.94
C ILE A 2 -14.21 -3.09 -3.35
N LYS A 3 -14.95 -2.18 -2.71
CA LYS A 3 -14.94 -0.74 -2.99
C LYS A 3 -13.91 0.01 -2.14
N ALA A 4 -13.81 -0.35 -0.86
CA ALA A 4 -12.89 0.27 0.08
C ALA A 4 -12.50 -0.69 1.21
N ILE A 5 -11.29 -0.51 1.73
CA ILE A 5 -10.78 -1.17 2.93
C ILE A 5 -10.33 -0.08 3.89
N VAL A 6 -10.84 -0.16 5.13
CA VAL A 6 -10.57 0.82 6.17
C VAL A 6 -10.24 0.07 7.45
N VAL A 7 -9.14 0.47 8.09
CA VAL A 7 -8.79 0.02 9.45
C VAL A 7 -8.75 1.25 10.34
N PHE A 8 -9.46 1.22 11.46
CA PHE A 8 -9.46 2.30 12.44
C PHE A 8 -9.46 1.74 13.86
N ASN A 9 -9.00 2.55 14.81
CA ASN A 9 -8.99 2.16 16.21
C ASN A 9 -10.32 2.43 16.93
N ASN A 10 -10.39 2.07 18.21
CA ASN A 10 -11.55 2.32 19.09
C ASN A 10 -11.94 3.81 19.24
N HIS A 11 -11.10 4.74 18.82
CA HIS A 11 -11.37 6.18 18.83
C HIS A 11 -11.73 6.75 17.45
N GLY A 12 -11.88 5.90 16.43
CA GLY A 12 -12.20 6.31 15.06
C GLY A 12 -11.04 6.94 14.31
N LYS A 13 -9.80 6.77 14.79
CA LYS A 13 -8.61 7.22 14.07
C LYS A 13 -8.24 6.16 13.01
N PRO A 14 -8.22 6.51 11.72
CA PRO A 14 -7.84 5.57 10.68
C PRO A 14 -6.35 5.23 10.77
N ARG A 15 -6.02 3.95 10.59
CA ARG A 15 -4.68 3.37 10.50
C ARG A 15 -4.35 2.93 9.08
N LEU A 16 -5.36 2.52 8.32
CA LEU A 16 -5.24 2.14 6.93
C LEU A 16 -6.49 2.59 6.19
N ILE A 17 -6.32 3.21 5.02
CA ILE A 17 -7.42 3.58 4.14
C ILE A 17 -7.01 3.27 2.71
N LYS A 18 -7.82 2.47 2.03
CA LYS A 18 -7.64 2.19 0.61
C LYS A 18 -8.99 2.20 -0.10
N PHE A 19 -9.17 3.16 -0.99
CA PHE A 19 -10.29 3.18 -1.92
C PHE A 19 -9.85 2.60 -3.26
N PHE A 20 -10.65 1.69 -3.82
CA PHE A 20 -10.42 1.11 -5.15
C PHE A 20 -11.19 1.82 -6.25
N GLN A 21 -12.09 2.73 -5.87
CA GLN A 21 -12.79 3.63 -6.77
C GLN A 21 -12.45 5.07 -6.42
N HIS A 22 -12.59 5.96 -7.40
CA HIS A 22 -12.35 7.37 -7.18
C HIS A 22 -13.52 7.99 -6.41
N TYR A 23 -13.21 8.60 -5.27
CA TYR A 23 -14.12 9.41 -4.46
C TYR A 23 -13.43 10.74 -4.19
N ASN A 24 -14.18 11.85 -4.15
CA ASN A 24 -13.65 13.13 -3.69
C ASN A 24 -13.28 13.06 -2.20
N GLU A 25 -12.37 13.92 -1.76
CA GLU A 25 -11.84 13.89 -0.40
C GLU A 25 -12.93 14.03 0.67
N ASP A 26 -13.90 14.92 0.47
CA ASP A 26 -15.03 15.12 1.38
C ASP A 26 -15.84 13.83 1.58
N MET A 27 -16.14 13.11 0.48
CA MET A 27 -16.87 11.84 0.55
C MET A 27 -16.02 10.75 1.16
N GLN A 28 -14.72 10.69 0.88
CA GLN A 28 -13.82 9.73 1.54
C GLN A 28 -13.85 9.92 3.06
N GLN A 29 -13.74 11.16 3.54
CA GLN A 29 -13.83 11.45 4.97
C GLN A 29 -15.21 11.11 5.54
N GLN A 30 -16.28 11.41 4.81
CA GLN A 30 -17.65 11.09 5.22
C GLN A 30 -17.85 9.57 5.34
N ILE A 31 -17.40 8.79 4.36
CA ILE A 31 -17.47 7.33 4.37
C ILE A 31 -16.76 6.76 5.60
N VAL A 32 -15.56 7.22 5.90
CA VAL A 32 -14.79 6.74 7.06
C VAL A 32 -15.51 7.05 8.37
N ARG A 33 -16.03 8.27 8.52
CA ARG A 33 -16.77 8.69 9.74
C ARG A 33 -18.06 7.88 9.94
N GLU A 34 -18.83 7.71 8.88
CA GLU A 34 -20.08 6.94 8.93
C GLU A 34 -19.81 5.46 9.22
N THR A 35 -18.82 4.87 8.55
CA THR A 35 -18.42 3.48 8.77
C THR A 35 -18.01 3.25 10.23
N PHE A 36 -17.21 4.16 10.81
CA PHE A 36 -16.87 4.10 12.24
C PHE A 36 -18.11 4.18 13.14
N HIS A 37 -19.04 5.07 12.83
CA HIS A 37 -20.27 5.24 13.63
C HIS A 37 -21.16 4.00 13.61
N LEU A 38 -21.28 3.35 12.45
CA LEU A 38 -22.07 2.14 12.28
C LEU A 38 -21.46 0.94 13.01
N VAL A 39 -20.13 0.84 13.05
CA VAL A 39 -19.43 -0.31 13.64
C VAL A 39 -19.17 -0.14 15.15
N SER A 40 -18.75 1.04 15.61
CA SER A 40 -18.29 1.27 17.00
C SER A 40 -19.36 1.16 18.09
N LYS A 41 -20.63 1.34 17.74
CA LYS A 41 -21.76 1.28 18.68
C LYS A 41 -22.34 -0.13 18.86
N ARG A 42 -21.83 -1.11 18.12
CA ARG A 42 -22.38 -2.46 18.08
C ARG A 42 -21.77 -3.33 19.17
N ASP A 43 -22.60 -4.20 19.73
CA ASP A 43 -22.17 -5.23 20.68
C ASP A 43 -21.32 -6.30 19.97
N GLU A 44 -20.49 -7.02 20.70
CA GLU A 44 -19.63 -8.08 20.11
C GLU A 44 -20.42 -9.32 19.67
N ASN A 45 -21.64 -9.51 20.19
CA ASN A 45 -22.48 -10.69 19.92
C ASN A 45 -23.39 -10.56 18.69
N VAL A 46 -23.36 -9.42 17.99
CA VAL A 46 -24.21 -9.20 16.81
C VAL A 46 -23.50 -9.61 15.51
N CYS A 47 -24.25 -9.65 14.42
CA CYS A 47 -23.69 -9.97 13.12
C CYS A 47 -22.61 -8.96 12.68
N ASN A 48 -21.57 -9.50 12.04
CA ASN A 48 -20.44 -8.77 11.45
C ASN A 48 -20.75 -8.18 10.07
N PHE A 49 -22.00 -8.24 9.64
CA PHE A 49 -22.46 -7.78 8.33
C PHE A 49 -23.47 -6.66 8.55
N LEU A 50 -23.25 -5.53 7.88
CA LEU A 50 -24.20 -4.43 7.84
C LEU A 50 -24.52 -4.12 6.39
N GLU A 51 -25.75 -3.69 6.15
CA GLU A 51 -26.08 -2.95 4.94
C GLU A 51 -25.48 -1.55 5.11
N GLY A 52 -24.61 -1.18 4.17
CA GLY A 52 -24.04 0.14 4.09
C GLY A 52 -25.11 1.16 3.76
N GLY A 53 -25.05 2.35 4.37
CA GLY A 53 -25.99 3.45 4.14
C GLY A 53 -26.04 3.91 2.67
N SER A 54 -26.67 5.05 2.37
CA SER A 54 -26.82 5.49 0.97
C SER A 54 -25.54 6.13 0.37
N LEU A 55 -24.48 6.28 1.15
CA LEU A 55 -23.38 7.22 0.86
C LEU A 55 -22.27 6.68 -0.04
N ILE A 56 -22.00 5.37 -0.08
CA ILE A 56 -21.12 4.76 -1.10
C ILE A 56 -21.94 4.44 -2.37
N GLY A 57 -22.34 5.50 -3.08
CA GLY A 57 -22.80 5.41 -4.47
C GLY A 57 -24.23 4.94 -4.70
N GLY A 58 -25.17 5.17 -3.76
CA GLY A 58 -26.62 4.98 -3.99
C GLY A 58 -27.09 3.55 -4.33
N SER A 59 -26.20 2.57 -4.28
CA SER A 59 -26.41 1.16 -4.62
C SER A 59 -26.11 0.28 -3.41
N ASP A 60 -26.87 -0.80 -3.23
CA ASP A 60 -26.73 -1.82 -2.19
C ASP A 60 -25.28 -2.27 -1.97
N TYR A 61 -24.58 -1.64 -1.02
CA TYR A 61 -23.27 -2.09 -0.57
C TYR A 61 -23.37 -2.65 0.85
N LYS A 62 -22.45 -3.54 1.17
CA LYS A 62 -22.37 -4.20 2.48
C LYS A 62 -21.06 -3.82 3.15
N ILE A 63 -21.13 -3.65 4.46
CA ILE A 63 -19.98 -3.43 5.33
C ILE A 63 -19.77 -4.74 6.09
N ILE A 64 -18.62 -5.37 5.84
CA ILE A 64 -18.17 -6.53 6.59
C ILE A 64 -17.03 -6.08 7.48
N TYR A 65 -17.11 -6.38 8.77
CA TYR A 65 -16.07 -5.99 9.72
C TYR A 65 -15.71 -7.10 10.69
N ARG A 66 -14.53 -6.97 11.28
CA ARG A 66 -14.15 -7.74 12.47
C ARG A 66 -13.30 -6.88 13.40
N HIS A 67 -13.52 -7.04 14.70
CA HIS A 67 -12.78 -6.34 15.74
C HIS A 67 -11.67 -7.25 16.26
N TYR A 68 -10.43 -6.76 16.21
CA TYR A 68 -9.25 -7.42 16.75
C TYR A 68 -8.58 -6.47 17.74
N ALA A 69 -8.61 -6.83 19.02
CA ALA A 69 -8.05 -6.04 20.13
C ALA A 69 -8.52 -4.57 20.12
N THR A 70 -7.72 -3.65 19.58
CA THR A 70 -8.02 -2.20 19.53
C THR A 70 -8.40 -1.69 18.15
N LEU A 71 -8.46 -2.58 17.14
CA LEU A 71 -8.64 -2.23 15.73
C LEU A 71 -9.87 -2.90 15.12
N TYR A 72 -10.61 -2.11 14.35
CA TYR A 72 -11.67 -2.61 13.48
C TYR A 72 -11.13 -2.71 12.07
N PHE A 73 -11.19 -3.91 11.50
CA PHE A 73 -10.90 -4.17 10.10
C PHE A 73 -12.20 -4.19 9.33
N VAL A 74 -12.36 -3.28 8.37
CA VAL A 74 -13.63 -3.05 7.69
C VAL A 74 -13.45 -3.07 6.17
N PHE A 75 -14.26 -3.89 5.52
CA PHE A 75 -14.31 -4.04 4.07
C PHE A 75 -15.69 -3.58 3.59
N CYS A 76 -15.69 -2.56 2.72
CA CYS A 76 -16.88 -2.10 2.03
C CYS A 76 -16.94 -2.80 0.67
N VAL A 77 -17.98 -3.60 0.46
CA VAL A 77 -18.11 -4.45 -0.73
C VAL A 77 -19.47 -4.28 -1.38
N ASP A 78 -19.55 -4.62 -2.66
CA ASP A 78 -20.82 -4.70 -3.37
C ASP A 78 -21.66 -5.90 -2.91
N SER A 79 -22.98 -5.82 -3.07
CA SER A 79 -23.95 -6.88 -2.78
C SER A 79 -23.66 -8.22 -3.47
N SER A 80 -22.87 -8.20 -4.55
CA SER A 80 -22.47 -9.39 -5.31
C SER A 80 -21.38 -10.23 -4.64
N GLU A 81 -20.68 -9.70 -3.62
CA GLU A 81 -19.65 -10.47 -2.90
C GLU A 81 -20.25 -11.32 -1.77
N SER A 82 -19.64 -12.47 -1.50
CA SER A 82 -19.99 -13.30 -0.35
C SER A 82 -19.47 -12.68 0.94
N GLU A 83 -20.36 -12.42 1.90
CA GLU A 83 -19.98 -11.81 3.18
C GLU A 83 -19.05 -12.71 3.99
N LEU A 84 -19.27 -14.02 3.95
CA LEU A 84 -18.40 -15.00 4.61
C LEU A 84 -17.01 -15.08 3.95
N GLY A 85 -16.95 -14.99 2.62
CA GLY A 85 -15.67 -14.95 1.90
C GLY A 85 -14.86 -13.70 2.25
N ILE A 86 -15.50 -12.54 2.37
CA ILE A 86 -14.84 -11.31 2.81
C ILE A 86 -14.41 -11.39 4.28
N LEU A 87 -15.21 -12.03 5.13
CA LEU A 87 -14.86 -12.22 6.53
C LEU A 87 -13.64 -13.14 6.71
N ASP A 88 -13.51 -14.16 5.86
CA ASP A 88 -12.32 -15.03 5.81
C ASP A 88 -11.11 -14.27 5.24
N LEU A 89 -11.31 -13.43 4.23
CA LEU A 89 -10.27 -12.56 3.69
C LEU A 89 -9.71 -11.59 4.75
N ILE A 90 -10.56 -11.05 5.62
CA ILE A 90 -10.13 -10.25 6.78
C ILE A 90 -9.22 -11.07 7.70
N GLN A 91 -9.56 -12.34 7.96
CA GLN A 91 -8.73 -13.23 8.77
C GLN A 91 -7.36 -13.43 8.13
N VAL A 92 -7.32 -13.79 6.84
CA VAL A 92 -6.06 -13.96 6.09
C VAL A 92 -5.22 -12.69 6.15
N PHE A 93 -5.83 -11.51 6.02
CA PHE A 93 -5.11 -10.24 6.11
C PHE A 93 -4.47 -10.03 7.48
N VAL A 94 -5.23 -10.25 8.57
CA VAL A 94 -4.71 -10.08 9.94
C VAL A 94 -3.63 -11.10 10.27
N GLU A 95 -3.79 -12.36 9.88
CA GLU A 95 -2.78 -13.40 10.08
C GLU A 95 -1.51 -13.14 9.26
N THR A 96 -1.65 -12.61 8.05
CA THR A 96 -0.51 -12.20 7.23
C THR A 96 0.25 -11.03 7.87
N LEU A 97 -0.46 -10.06 8.44
CA LEU A 97 0.16 -8.97 9.20
C LEU A 97 0.90 -9.52 10.43
N ASP A 98 0.28 -10.42 11.20
CA ASP A 98 0.88 -11.01 12.39
C ASP A 98 2.17 -11.78 12.06
N LYS A 99 2.17 -12.56 10.98
CA LYS A 99 3.34 -13.27 10.49
C LYS A 99 4.43 -12.34 9.97
N ALA A 100 4.05 -11.25 9.29
CA ALA A 100 5.00 -10.30 8.72
C ALA A 100 5.68 -9.39 9.77
N PHE A 101 5.03 -9.16 10.91
CA PHE A 101 5.53 -8.30 12.00
C PHE A 101 5.96 -9.07 13.26
N GLU A 102 5.79 -10.40 13.31
CA GLU A 102 6.14 -11.25 14.45
C GLU A 102 5.45 -10.79 15.76
N ASN A 103 4.13 -10.97 15.84
CA ASN A 103 3.22 -10.43 16.88
C ASN A 103 2.84 -8.96 16.62
N VAL A 104 2.00 -8.75 15.61
CA VAL A 104 1.62 -7.41 15.17
C VAL A 104 0.87 -6.62 16.24
N CYS A 105 1.18 -5.35 16.39
CA CYS A 105 0.43 -4.41 17.22
C CYS A 105 -0.03 -3.17 16.44
N GLU A 106 -0.95 -2.40 17.02
CA GLU A 106 -1.46 -1.17 16.40
C GLU A 106 -0.34 -0.18 16.05
N LEU A 107 0.74 -0.13 16.84
CA LEU A 107 1.86 0.78 16.56
C LEU A 107 2.61 0.39 15.29
N ASP A 108 2.71 -0.91 14.97
CA ASP A 108 3.38 -1.35 13.74
C ASP A 108 2.64 -0.84 12.51
N LEU A 109 1.31 -0.84 12.54
CA LEU A 109 0.49 -0.27 11.47
C LEU A 109 0.69 1.24 11.31
N ILE A 110 1.02 1.95 12.41
CA ILE A 110 1.26 3.39 12.39
C ILE A 110 2.66 3.72 11.89
N PHE A 111 3.68 2.99 12.34
CA PHE A 111 5.08 3.27 12.01
C PHE A 111 5.53 2.66 10.69
N HIS A 112 4.86 1.62 10.20
CA HIS A 112 5.22 0.89 8.99
C HIS A 112 4.06 0.86 7.98
N VAL A 113 3.44 2.01 7.74
CA VAL A 113 2.32 2.17 6.80
C VAL A 113 2.63 1.62 5.41
N ASP A 114 3.85 1.83 4.91
CA ASP A 114 4.26 1.36 3.57
C ASP A 114 4.20 -0.16 3.48
N LYS A 115 4.76 -0.85 4.48
CA LYS A 115 4.76 -2.32 4.55
C LYS A 115 3.35 -2.88 4.66
N VAL A 116 2.47 -2.25 5.45
CA VAL A 116 1.06 -2.63 5.53
C VAL A 116 0.35 -2.45 4.18
N HIS A 117 0.62 -1.35 3.49
CA HIS A 117 0.08 -1.10 2.16
C HIS A 117 0.60 -2.08 1.10
N TYR A 118 1.84 -2.56 1.20
CA TYR A 118 2.38 -3.60 0.34
C TYR A 118 1.69 -4.94 0.60
N ILE A 119 1.58 -5.36 1.87
CA ILE A 119 0.85 -6.58 2.24
C ILE A 119 -0.59 -6.53 1.72
N LEU A 120 -1.27 -5.39 1.87
CA LEU A 120 -2.61 -5.22 1.35
C LEU A 120 -2.67 -5.34 -0.19
N GLN A 121 -1.66 -4.83 -0.90
CA GLN A 121 -1.62 -4.86 -2.37
C GLN A 121 -1.38 -6.26 -2.94
N GLU A 122 -0.62 -7.11 -2.25
CA GLU A 122 -0.49 -8.53 -2.61
C GLU A 122 -1.82 -9.29 -2.42
N LEU A 123 -2.63 -8.87 -1.46
CA LEU A 123 -3.90 -9.53 -1.11
C LEU A 123 -5.08 -9.02 -1.97
N VAL A 124 -5.21 -7.70 -2.15
CA VAL A 124 -6.25 -7.06 -2.97
C VAL A 124 -5.66 -5.98 -3.86
N MET A 125 -5.94 -6.05 -5.16
CA MET A 125 -5.57 -5.04 -6.13
C MET A 125 -6.77 -4.68 -7.00
N GLY A 126 -6.98 -3.37 -7.18
CA GLY A 126 -8.10 -2.85 -7.97
C GLY A 126 -9.49 -3.26 -7.48
N GLY A 127 -9.63 -3.72 -6.23
CA GLY A 127 -10.91 -4.20 -5.67
C GLY A 127 -11.20 -5.69 -5.90
N MET A 128 -10.23 -6.43 -6.43
CA MET A 128 -10.28 -7.88 -6.62
C MET A 128 -9.23 -8.58 -5.73
N VAL A 129 -9.57 -9.77 -5.25
CA VAL A 129 -8.65 -10.62 -4.47
C VAL A 129 -7.64 -11.25 -5.42
N LEU A 130 -6.35 -11.15 -5.08
CA LEU A 130 -5.26 -11.72 -5.88
C LEU A 130 -4.77 -13.02 -5.26
N GLU A 131 -4.32 -12.93 -4.01
CA GLU A 131 -3.71 -14.04 -3.29
C GLU A 131 -4.33 -14.20 -1.90
N THR A 132 -4.54 -15.45 -1.50
CA THR A 132 -5.06 -15.82 -0.17
C THR A 132 -4.07 -16.70 0.60
N ASN A 133 -3.04 -17.23 -0.06
CA ASN A 133 -1.99 -17.99 0.59
C ASN A 133 -1.01 -17.05 1.31
N MET A 134 -1.11 -17.01 2.64
CA MET A 134 -0.23 -16.22 3.51
C MET A 134 1.27 -16.46 3.26
N THR A 135 1.66 -17.70 2.91
CA THR A 135 3.07 -18.03 2.68
C THR A 135 3.59 -17.37 1.40
N GLU A 136 2.79 -17.36 0.35
CA GLU A 136 3.15 -16.69 -0.90
C GLU A 136 3.20 -15.17 -0.71
N ILE A 137 2.21 -14.59 -0.04
CA ILE A 137 2.17 -13.14 0.26
C ILE A 137 3.43 -12.71 1.03
N VAL A 138 3.77 -13.39 2.14
CA VAL A 138 4.96 -13.04 2.92
C VAL A 138 6.24 -13.19 2.10
N THR A 139 6.34 -14.22 1.26
CA THR A 139 7.50 -14.43 0.38
C THR A 139 7.68 -13.26 -0.59
N ARG A 140 6.58 -12.80 -1.22
CA ARG A 140 6.63 -11.65 -2.15
C ARG A 140 7.03 -10.35 -1.47
N ILE A 141 6.52 -10.10 -0.27
CA ILE A 141 6.88 -8.92 0.52
C ILE A 141 8.36 -8.93 0.92
N GLU A 142 8.91 -10.10 1.26
CA GLU A 142 10.35 -10.24 1.55
C GLU A 142 11.21 -10.03 0.31
N GLU A 143 10.81 -10.55 -0.84
CA GLU A 143 11.47 -10.33 -2.13
C GLU A 143 11.48 -8.83 -2.48
N GLN A 144 10.34 -8.15 -2.33
CA GLN A 144 10.23 -6.71 -2.54
C GLN A 144 11.16 -5.93 -1.59
N SER A 145 11.18 -6.26 -0.30
CA SER A 145 12.07 -5.60 0.66
C SER A 145 13.56 -5.79 0.33
N LYS A 146 13.94 -6.95 -0.22
CA LYS A 146 15.33 -7.20 -0.68
C LYS A 146 15.67 -6.33 -1.88
N LEU A 147 14.75 -6.17 -2.83
CA LEU A 147 14.94 -5.31 -4.00
C LEU A 147 15.07 -3.84 -3.61
N GLU A 148 14.19 -3.33 -2.75
CA GLU A 148 14.26 -1.94 -2.25
C GLU A 148 15.62 -1.64 -1.58
N LYS A 149 16.12 -2.56 -0.76
CA LYS A 149 17.44 -2.44 -0.13
C LYS A 149 18.58 -2.45 -1.14
N SER A 150 18.46 -3.24 -2.20
CA SER A 150 19.47 -3.32 -3.26
C SER A 150 19.55 -2.00 -4.06
N GLU A 151 18.41 -1.36 -4.33
CA GLU A 151 18.34 -0.07 -5.03
C GLU A 151 18.81 1.10 -4.16
N ALA A 152 18.46 1.11 -2.86
CA ALA A 152 18.96 2.12 -1.92
C ALA A 152 20.49 2.11 -1.77
N GLY A 153 21.12 0.94 -1.97
CA GLY A 153 22.58 0.79 -2.01
C GLY A 153 23.24 1.41 -3.25
N LEU A 154 22.49 1.62 -4.34
CA LEU A 154 22.99 2.21 -5.59
C LEU A 154 22.94 3.76 -5.57
N THR A 155 22.04 4.37 -4.79
CA THR A 155 21.92 5.84 -4.67
C THR A 155 22.87 6.46 -3.66
N ALA A 156 23.57 5.67 -2.85
CA ALA A 156 24.52 6.13 -1.85
C ALA A 156 25.96 6.32 -2.39
N VAL A 157 26.14 6.56 -3.69
CA VAL A 157 27.41 7.08 -4.20
C VAL A 157 27.42 8.59 -3.93
N PRO A 158 28.27 9.10 -3.02
CA PRO A 158 28.30 10.53 -2.73
C PRO A 158 28.66 11.27 -4.02
N GLU A 159 27.94 12.35 -4.33
CA GLU A 159 28.17 13.25 -5.47
C GLU A 159 29.63 13.75 -5.54
N ARG A 160 30.36 13.72 -4.42
CA ARG A 160 31.81 13.98 -4.36
C ARG A 160 32.68 12.96 -5.12
N ALA A 161 32.19 11.76 -5.40
CA ALA A 161 32.89 10.79 -6.23
C ALA A 161 32.73 11.05 -7.74
N ALA A 162 31.71 11.81 -8.17
CA ALA A 162 31.53 12.18 -9.58
C ALA A 162 32.64 13.13 -10.07
N SER A 163 33.16 14.00 -9.18
CA SER A 163 34.26 14.91 -9.52
C SER A 163 35.62 14.19 -9.66
N ALA A 164 35.80 13.04 -9.01
CA ALA A 164 37.02 12.22 -9.13
C ALA A 164 37.08 11.46 -10.46
N VAL A 165 35.96 11.23 -11.15
CA VAL A 165 35.95 10.60 -12.49
C VAL A 165 36.49 11.56 -13.55
N LYS A 166 36.37 12.88 -13.34
CA LYS A 166 36.90 13.91 -14.25
C LYS A 166 38.40 14.19 -14.06
N ALA A 167 38.98 13.76 -12.94
CA ALA A 167 40.37 13.98 -12.57
C ALA A 167 41.11 12.65 -12.36
N GLY A 168 41.43 11.95 -13.45
CA GLY A 168 42.50 10.95 -13.48
C GLY A 168 42.23 9.61 -12.76
N LEU A 169 42.06 8.55 -13.54
CA LEU A 169 42.11 7.15 -13.09
C LEU A 169 43.51 6.78 -12.55
N ALA A 170 43.83 7.09 -11.30
CA ALA A 170 45.09 6.66 -10.67
C ALA A 170 44.93 5.91 -9.34
N GLY A 171 43.70 5.64 -8.86
CA GLY A 171 43.55 5.01 -7.53
C GLY A 171 42.28 4.22 -7.25
N ALA A 172 41.44 3.92 -8.25
CA ALA A 172 40.20 3.17 -7.99
C ALA A 172 40.46 1.65 -7.90
N PRO A 173 39.85 0.94 -6.92
CA PRO A 173 39.94 -0.52 -6.84
C PRO A 173 39.32 -1.18 -8.09
N ALA A 174 39.97 -2.22 -8.61
CA ALA A 174 39.71 -2.83 -9.92
C ALA A 174 38.24 -3.25 -10.18
N ARG A 175 37.44 -3.49 -9.13
CA ARG A 175 35.99 -3.81 -9.23
C ARG A 175 35.13 -2.66 -9.77
N VAL A 176 35.53 -1.40 -9.56
CA VAL A 176 34.76 -0.24 -10.02
C VAL A 176 34.99 0.03 -11.51
N VAL A 177 36.20 -0.28 -12.00
CA VAL A 177 36.60 -0.07 -13.40
C VAL A 177 35.94 -1.08 -14.33
N SER A 178 35.70 -2.31 -13.89
CA SER A 178 35.05 -3.35 -14.69
C SER A 178 33.53 -3.15 -14.84
N ALA A 179 32.87 -2.53 -13.85
CA ALA A 179 31.45 -2.19 -13.91
C ALA A 179 31.16 -1.05 -14.91
N ALA A 180 32.04 -0.04 -14.98
CA ALA A 180 31.87 1.10 -15.89
C ALA A 180 32.10 0.76 -17.38
N LYS A 181 32.82 -0.34 -17.69
CA LYS A 181 33.08 -0.76 -19.09
C LYS A 181 31.91 -1.47 -19.76
N ASN A 182 30.90 -1.92 -19.02
CA ASN A 182 29.79 -2.73 -19.55
C ASN A 182 28.45 -1.98 -19.68
N LEU A 183 28.40 -0.68 -19.36
CA LEU A 183 27.25 0.17 -19.64
C LEU A 183 27.41 0.85 -21.00
N ASP A 184 26.92 0.21 -22.04
CA ASP A 184 26.60 0.91 -23.30
C ASP A 184 25.38 1.80 -23.04
N LEU A 185 25.62 3.05 -22.65
CA LEU A 185 24.57 4.06 -22.58
C LEU A 185 24.05 4.35 -24.00
N PRO A 186 22.72 4.26 -24.25
CA PRO A 186 22.16 4.72 -25.50
C PRO A 186 22.43 6.22 -25.66
N LYS A 187 23.13 6.60 -26.73
CA LYS A 187 23.42 7.99 -27.05
C LYS A 187 22.10 8.73 -27.30
N LEU A 188 21.79 9.71 -26.47
CA LEU A 188 20.67 10.63 -26.71
C LEU A 188 20.87 11.33 -28.06
N PRO A 189 19.82 11.40 -28.92
CA PRO A 189 19.91 12.10 -30.19
C PRO A 189 20.09 13.61 -29.94
N SER A 190 21.15 14.16 -30.51
CA SER A 190 21.60 15.55 -30.36
C SER A 190 20.71 16.61 -31.05
N ASN A 191 19.48 16.27 -31.44
CA ASN A 191 18.62 17.13 -32.27
C ASN A 191 17.18 17.27 -31.75
N ILE A 192 16.98 17.38 -30.44
CA ILE A 192 15.68 17.80 -29.90
C ILE A 192 15.62 19.33 -29.89
N GLN A 193 15.05 19.91 -30.93
CA GLN A 193 14.67 21.32 -30.96
C GLN A 193 13.44 21.52 -30.07
N LEU A 194 13.65 22.09 -28.88
CA LEU A 194 12.58 22.53 -27.99
C LEU A 194 11.80 23.69 -28.67
N PRO A 195 10.47 23.61 -28.82
CA PRO A 195 9.69 24.74 -29.31
C PRO A 195 9.73 25.89 -28.28
N ASN A 196 9.96 27.11 -28.78
CA ASN A 196 10.06 28.33 -27.97
C ASN A 196 8.82 28.51 -27.07
N LEU A 197 9.02 28.42 -25.75
CA LEU A 197 8.03 28.88 -24.77
C LEU A 197 7.98 30.43 -24.78
N PRO A 198 6.78 31.04 -24.73
CA PRO A 198 6.66 32.49 -24.63
C PRO A 198 7.20 32.99 -23.27
N SER A 199 8.02 34.03 -23.33
CA SER A 199 8.49 34.76 -22.16
C SER A 199 7.32 35.51 -21.51
N PHE A 200 7.00 35.15 -20.27
CA PHE A 200 6.06 35.92 -19.45
C PHE A 200 6.71 37.27 -19.09
N ARG A 201 6.06 38.36 -19.50
CA ARG A 201 6.22 39.70 -18.94
C ARG A 201 5.16 39.93 -17.88
#